data_AF-A0A9E5STG2-F1
#
_entry.id   AF-A0A9E5STG2-F1
#
_cell.length_a   1.000
_cell.length_b   1.000
_cell.length_c   1.000
_cell.angle_alpha   90.00
_cell.angle_beta   90.00
_cell.angle_gamma   90.00
#
_symmetry.space_group_name_H-M   'P 1'
#
loop_
_entity.id
_entity.type
_entity.pdbx_description
1 polymer ?
#
loop_
_entity_poly.entity_id
_entity_poly.type
_entity_poly.pdbx_seq_one_letter_code
_entity_poly.pdbx_strand_id
1 'polypeptide(L)'
;MAMAADATLTVGTSAYPTIQSAVDAVGTGTTEIILPAGTYSENVNIVQQAGKNIIITGQVEVVFKGQIIIDGQNRSTGTETLTIRNLTVEKSGSSPHWVIDLKKYTHNVTVENCTFINCGIQAGSSGGNTAFRTVVRDCTFTNLGYSAIQARCQTITIEDVTVTDGAGGFNLQNSSNITIKNVRVEVSQFALWIGPGAVAGNVNIIDSLLSSTGTGHQWLGAIIFRDGSSGNVTITGSDILGAVRCLSSPNVKISSDGVYWEGDMTGFDPSQLNILNNTLVPHFGKNTIVTAGVDPTFTIIIPATVNLGTLQKGVVVPDKDFPVEAKNVIIEAGKSIVVSVASDFELSTSGGATLGYQLHNSSEKVGNNETFATFTGDRTEAGKVKVPDTSGISVAGVYQDTMTFTIAYQ
;
A
#
# COMPACT_ATOMS: atom_id res chain seq x y z
N MET A 1 13.74 51.71 6.09
CA MET A 1 13.17 51.22 4.82
C MET A 1 11.77 50.76 5.16
N ALA A 2 10.72 51.48 4.75
CA ALA A 2 9.35 51.05 5.03
C ALA A 2 9.11 49.75 4.26
N MET A 3 8.71 48.68 4.95
CA MET A 3 8.29 47.45 4.26
C MET A 3 7.06 47.80 3.43
N ALA A 4 7.13 47.58 2.12
CA ALA A 4 5.97 47.66 1.25
C ALA A 4 4.92 46.66 1.76
N ALA A 5 3.66 47.08 1.80
CA ALA A 5 2.56 46.23 2.25
C ALA A 5 2.46 44.99 1.35
N ASP A 6 2.17 43.84 1.96
CA ASP A 6 1.90 42.61 1.23
C ASP A 6 0.69 42.83 0.30
N ALA A 7 0.85 42.47 -0.97
CA ALA A 7 -0.17 42.66 -2.01
C ALA A 7 -0.81 41.32 -2.40
N THR A 8 -2.11 41.32 -2.70
CA THR A 8 -2.82 40.15 -3.22
C THR A 8 -3.40 40.46 -4.59
N LEU A 9 -3.08 39.65 -5.59
CA LEU A 9 -3.57 39.76 -6.96
C LEU A 9 -4.43 38.53 -7.28
N THR A 10 -5.62 38.71 -7.84
CA THR A 10 -6.50 37.59 -8.23
C THR A 10 -6.60 37.50 -9.75
N VAL A 11 -6.24 36.33 -10.29
CA VAL A 11 -6.28 36.04 -11.73
C VAL A 11 -7.71 35.85 -12.22
N GLY A 12 -7.99 36.24 -13.46
CA GLY A 12 -9.31 36.18 -14.09
C GLY A 12 -10.16 37.43 -13.86
N THR A 13 -9.58 38.47 -13.25
CA THR A 13 -10.22 39.79 -13.10
C THR A 13 -9.93 40.68 -14.30
N SER A 14 -10.63 41.81 -14.44
CA SER A 14 -10.35 42.78 -15.51
C SER A 14 -8.95 43.41 -15.40
N ALA A 15 -8.42 43.54 -14.18
CA ALA A 15 -7.07 44.05 -13.93
C ALA A 15 -5.99 42.99 -14.24
N TYR A 16 -6.28 41.72 -13.95
CA TYR A 16 -5.35 40.60 -14.13
C TYR A 16 -6.04 39.44 -14.85
N PRO A 17 -6.27 39.56 -16.17
CA PRO A 17 -6.99 38.54 -16.93
C PRO A 17 -6.22 37.22 -17.03
N THR A 18 -4.89 37.24 -16.85
CA THR A 18 -4.00 36.06 -16.96
C THR A 18 -3.01 35.98 -15.80
N ILE A 19 -2.42 34.81 -15.57
CA ILE A 19 -1.36 34.61 -14.59
C ILE A 19 -0.16 35.49 -14.94
N GLN A 20 0.23 35.55 -16.23
CA GLN A 20 1.33 36.41 -16.65
C GLN A 20 1.07 37.88 -16.31
N SER A 21 -0.16 38.38 -16.52
CA SER A 21 -0.48 39.79 -16.20
C SER A 21 -0.38 40.10 -14.70
N ALA A 22 -0.69 39.13 -13.83
CA ALA A 22 -0.49 39.27 -12.40
C ALA A 22 1.00 39.23 -12.02
N VAL A 23 1.79 38.35 -12.64
CA VAL A 23 3.26 38.29 -12.46
C VAL A 23 3.92 39.60 -12.87
N ASP A 24 3.55 40.17 -14.02
CA ASP A 24 4.11 41.41 -14.52
C ASP A 24 3.81 42.61 -13.62
N ALA A 25 2.70 42.56 -12.87
CA ALA A 25 2.28 43.59 -11.92
C ALA A 25 2.96 43.50 -10.54
N VAL A 26 3.78 42.47 -10.28
CA VAL A 26 4.46 42.30 -8.99
C VAL A 26 5.39 43.50 -8.71
N GLY A 27 5.08 44.20 -7.62
CA GLY A 27 5.90 45.27 -7.04
C GLY A 27 6.99 44.74 -6.09
N THR A 28 7.64 45.66 -5.37
CA THR A 28 8.55 45.32 -4.26
C THR A 28 7.74 44.85 -3.05
N GLY A 29 8.32 43.96 -2.24
CA GLY A 29 7.64 43.31 -1.12
C GLY A 29 7.15 41.91 -1.51
N THR A 30 6.18 41.39 -0.77
CA THR A 30 5.57 40.09 -1.06
C THR A 30 4.24 40.26 -1.76
N THR A 31 4.08 39.57 -2.89
CA THR A 31 2.83 39.54 -3.64
C THR A 31 2.33 38.10 -3.72
N GLU A 32 1.12 37.87 -3.24
CA GLU A 32 0.40 36.62 -3.44
C GLU A 32 -0.52 36.71 -4.66
N ILE A 33 -0.30 35.85 -5.64
CA ILE A 33 -1.09 35.67 -6.84
C ILE A 33 -2.01 34.47 -6.60
N ILE A 34 -3.30 34.74 -6.49
CA ILE A 34 -4.34 33.74 -6.27
C ILE A 34 -4.89 33.27 -7.61
N LEU A 35 -4.89 31.96 -7.81
CA LEU A 35 -5.55 31.28 -8.92
C LEU A 35 -6.89 30.73 -8.41
N PRO A 36 -8.04 31.30 -8.82
CA PRO A 36 -9.34 30.70 -8.56
C PRO A 36 -9.50 29.31 -9.19
N ALA A 37 -10.52 28.56 -8.76
CA ALA A 37 -10.85 27.26 -9.35
C ALA A 37 -10.95 27.35 -10.88
N GLY A 38 -10.33 26.41 -11.59
CA GLY A 38 -10.29 26.44 -13.05
C GLY A 38 -9.09 25.73 -13.66
N THR A 39 -9.09 25.68 -14.99
CA THR A 39 -7.98 25.14 -15.80
C THR A 39 -7.21 26.26 -16.46
N TYR A 40 -5.89 26.27 -16.26
CA TYR A 40 -4.97 27.27 -16.79
C TYR A 40 -3.98 26.62 -17.75
N SER A 41 -3.98 27.02 -19.02
CA SER A 41 -3.14 26.45 -20.06
C SER A 41 -2.06 27.41 -20.56
N GLU A 42 -1.98 28.62 -20.02
CA GLU A 42 -0.97 29.61 -20.41
C GLU A 42 0.42 29.23 -19.90
N ASN A 43 1.45 29.61 -20.64
CA ASN A 43 2.83 29.59 -20.12
C ASN A 43 3.09 30.87 -19.34
N VAL A 44 3.81 30.75 -18.23
CA VAL A 44 4.13 31.84 -17.31
C VAL A 44 5.64 31.98 -17.23
N ASN A 45 6.13 33.18 -17.51
CA ASN A 45 7.54 33.54 -17.40
C ASN A 45 7.73 34.44 -16.19
N ILE A 46 8.61 34.03 -15.28
CA ILE A 46 8.92 34.76 -14.07
C ILE A 46 10.40 35.12 -14.10
N VAL A 47 10.69 36.40 -14.06
CA VAL A 47 12.04 36.94 -13.92
C VAL A 47 12.23 37.35 -12.46
N GLN A 48 13.20 36.76 -11.77
CA GLN A 48 13.51 37.14 -10.39
C GLN A 48 14.18 38.52 -10.33
N GLN A 49 13.61 39.41 -9.54
CA GLN A 49 14.08 40.78 -9.33
C GLN A 49 14.27 41.05 -7.85
N ALA A 50 15.24 41.90 -7.52
CA ALA A 50 15.61 42.21 -6.15
C ALA A 50 14.41 42.78 -5.38
N GLY A 51 14.13 42.21 -4.21
CA GLY A 51 13.06 42.67 -3.33
C GLY A 51 11.64 42.36 -3.81
N LYS A 52 11.46 41.52 -4.84
CA LYS A 52 10.15 41.05 -5.30
C LYS A 52 9.94 39.59 -4.90
N ASN A 53 9.12 39.34 -3.89
CA ASN A 53 8.74 38.00 -3.48
C ASN A 53 7.40 37.62 -4.12
N ILE A 54 7.32 36.42 -4.68
CA ILE A 54 6.13 35.94 -5.38
C ILE A 54 5.62 34.68 -4.69
N ILE A 55 4.33 34.63 -4.41
CA ILE A 55 3.62 33.41 -4.02
C ILE A 55 2.56 33.17 -5.09
N ILE A 56 2.63 32.07 -5.82
CA ILE A 56 1.53 31.62 -6.69
C ILE A 56 0.80 30.52 -5.94
N THR A 57 -0.48 30.76 -5.63
CA THR A 57 -1.29 29.80 -4.89
C THR A 57 -2.55 29.43 -5.66
N GLY A 58 -2.77 28.13 -5.81
CA GLY A 58 -4.08 27.63 -6.22
C GLY A 58 -5.09 27.67 -5.09
N GLN A 59 -6.35 27.92 -5.45
CA GLN A 59 -7.49 27.55 -4.62
C GLN A 59 -7.86 26.08 -4.89
N VAL A 60 -8.99 25.64 -4.34
CA VAL A 60 -9.53 24.29 -4.59
C VAL A 60 -9.81 24.12 -6.09
N GLU A 61 -9.52 22.93 -6.64
CA GLU A 61 -9.79 22.56 -8.04
C GLU A 61 -9.03 23.39 -9.10
N VAL A 62 -7.81 23.85 -8.79
CA VAL A 62 -6.91 24.46 -9.78
C VAL A 62 -6.11 23.39 -10.53
N VAL A 63 -6.28 23.36 -11.86
CA VAL A 63 -5.50 22.52 -12.77
C VAL A 63 -4.64 23.39 -13.68
N PHE A 64 -3.32 23.25 -13.59
CA PHE A 64 -2.35 23.95 -14.43
C PHE A 64 -1.76 23.02 -15.48
N LYS A 65 -1.87 23.40 -16.76
CA LYS A 65 -1.45 22.62 -17.94
C LYS A 65 -0.37 23.29 -18.79
N GLY A 66 -0.05 24.55 -18.49
CA GLY A 66 1.04 25.29 -19.12
C GLY A 66 2.42 24.93 -18.56
N GLN A 67 3.39 25.80 -18.79
CA GLN A 67 4.72 25.74 -18.18
C GLN A 67 4.98 27.02 -17.36
N ILE A 68 5.60 26.88 -16.19
CA ILE A 68 6.13 27.99 -15.39
C ILE A 68 7.65 28.00 -15.55
N ILE A 69 8.18 29.00 -16.23
CA ILE A 69 9.61 29.20 -16.48
C ILE A 69 10.10 30.30 -15.55
N ILE A 70 11.12 30.01 -14.74
CA ILE A 70 11.66 30.94 -13.76
C ILE A 70 13.13 31.21 -14.08
N ASP A 71 13.49 32.45 -14.34
CA ASP A 71 14.85 32.88 -14.66
C ASP A 71 15.42 33.80 -13.57
N GLY A 72 16.58 33.44 -13.03
CA GLY A 72 17.33 34.25 -12.08
C GLY A 72 18.10 35.42 -12.70
N GLN A 73 18.11 35.56 -14.03
CA GLN A 73 18.78 36.64 -14.77
C GLN A 73 20.25 36.86 -14.37
N ASN A 74 21.02 35.77 -14.24
CA ASN A 74 22.42 35.83 -13.80
C ASN A 74 22.65 36.26 -12.35
N ARG A 75 21.61 36.27 -11.51
CA ARG A 75 21.72 36.57 -10.08
C ARG A 75 21.60 35.28 -9.27
N SER A 76 22.72 34.69 -8.87
CA SER A 76 22.76 33.47 -8.02
C SER A 76 22.53 33.74 -6.53
N THR A 77 22.59 35.02 -6.15
CA THR A 77 22.48 35.50 -4.78
C THR A 77 21.41 36.58 -4.70
N GLY A 78 20.48 36.40 -3.78
CA GLY A 78 19.37 37.30 -3.54
C GLY A 78 18.57 36.79 -2.35
N THR A 79 17.80 37.67 -1.73
CA THR A 79 16.90 37.33 -0.62
C THR A 79 15.46 37.22 -1.08
N GLU A 80 15.16 37.57 -2.33
CA GLU A 80 13.84 37.38 -2.91
C GLU A 80 13.47 35.89 -2.93
N THR A 81 12.18 35.61 -2.82
CA THR A 81 11.64 34.26 -2.75
C THR A 81 10.57 34.05 -3.81
N LEU A 82 10.42 32.80 -4.24
CA LEU A 82 9.31 32.39 -5.09
C LEU A 82 8.71 31.10 -4.54
N THR A 83 7.42 31.11 -4.27
CA THR A 83 6.67 29.94 -3.80
C THR A 83 5.59 29.59 -4.81
N ILE A 84 5.48 28.32 -5.18
CA ILE A 84 4.36 27.77 -5.97
C ILE A 84 3.67 26.72 -5.11
N ARG A 85 2.36 26.87 -4.89
CA ARG A 85 1.63 25.96 -4.00
C ARG A 85 0.19 25.68 -4.40
N ASN A 86 -0.33 24.57 -3.89
CA ASN A 86 -1.73 24.18 -3.98
C ASN A 86 -2.23 23.99 -5.43
N LEU A 87 -1.39 23.42 -6.30
CA LEU A 87 -1.73 23.19 -7.71
C LEU A 87 -1.85 21.70 -8.03
N THR A 88 -2.83 21.33 -8.84
CA THR A 88 -2.73 20.12 -9.65
C THR A 88 -2.09 20.49 -10.98
N VAL A 89 -0.95 19.89 -11.29
CA VAL A 89 -0.17 20.15 -12.50
C VAL A 89 -0.25 18.92 -13.39
N GLU A 90 -0.78 19.10 -14.60
CA GLU A 90 -1.07 17.98 -15.50
C GLU A 90 -0.57 18.30 -16.90
N LYS A 91 0.18 17.37 -17.51
CA LYS A 91 0.57 17.49 -18.92
C LYS A 91 0.27 16.24 -19.71
N SER A 92 -0.48 16.38 -20.81
CA SER A 92 -0.65 15.31 -21.80
C SER A 92 0.50 15.33 -22.82
N GLY A 93 1.11 14.17 -23.11
CA GLY A 93 2.17 14.02 -24.13
C GLY A 93 3.23 12.97 -23.78
N SER A 94 4.11 12.62 -24.73
CA SER A 94 5.04 11.48 -24.65
C SER A 94 6.52 11.86 -24.42
N SER A 95 6.83 12.90 -23.66
CA SER A 95 8.22 13.34 -23.39
C SER A 95 8.31 13.99 -22.00
N PRO A 96 9.46 14.01 -21.29
CA PRO A 96 9.55 14.66 -19.98
C PRO A 96 9.07 16.10 -20.04
N HIS A 97 7.92 16.36 -19.40
CA HIS A 97 7.34 17.67 -19.29
C HIS A 97 7.77 18.28 -17.96
N TRP A 98 8.85 19.06 -18.00
CA TRP A 98 9.26 19.90 -16.88
C TRP A 98 8.33 21.11 -16.82
N VAL A 99 7.26 21.01 -16.02
CA VAL A 99 6.26 22.08 -15.96
C VAL A 99 6.77 23.24 -15.11
N ILE A 100 7.45 22.96 -13.99
CA ILE A 100 8.19 23.98 -13.27
C ILE A 100 9.64 23.89 -13.70
N ASP A 101 10.11 24.92 -14.39
CA ASP A 101 11.41 24.94 -15.07
C ASP A 101 12.25 26.10 -14.55
N LEU A 102 13.12 25.80 -13.59
CA LEU A 102 14.04 26.73 -12.97
C LEU A 102 15.27 26.85 -13.87
N LYS A 103 15.37 27.98 -14.56
CA LYS A 103 16.46 28.31 -15.46
C LYS A 103 17.68 28.83 -14.70
N LYS A 104 18.51 29.60 -15.39
CA LYS A 104 19.86 29.95 -15.00
C LYS A 104 19.85 30.83 -13.76
N TYR A 105 20.57 30.39 -12.73
CA TYR A 105 20.77 31.14 -11.47
C TYR A 105 19.50 31.45 -10.68
N THR A 106 18.41 30.75 -10.97
CA THR A 106 17.19 30.83 -10.17
C THR A 106 17.48 30.41 -8.74
N HIS A 107 16.93 31.13 -7.75
CA HIS A 107 17.26 30.92 -6.35
C HIS A 107 16.08 31.10 -5.39
N ASN A 108 16.16 30.45 -4.21
CA ASN A 108 15.16 30.53 -3.13
C ASN A 108 13.74 30.17 -3.61
N VAL A 109 13.63 29.07 -4.37
CA VAL A 109 12.33 28.62 -4.88
C VAL A 109 11.81 27.48 -4.04
N THR A 110 10.55 27.59 -3.63
CA THR A 110 9.80 26.54 -2.93
C THR A 110 8.64 26.09 -3.80
N VAL A 111 8.50 24.79 -3.99
CA VAL A 111 7.32 24.15 -4.56
C VAL A 111 6.71 23.28 -3.47
N GLU A 112 5.49 23.59 -3.05
CA GLU A 112 4.86 22.92 -1.91
C GLU A 112 3.40 22.54 -2.17
N ASN A 113 2.93 21.45 -1.56
CA ASN A 113 1.53 21.02 -1.65
C ASN A 113 0.99 20.98 -3.10
N CYS A 114 1.76 20.39 -4.01
CA CYS A 114 1.39 20.26 -5.42
C CYS A 114 1.27 18.78 -5.83
N THR A 115 0.33 18.49 -6.72
CA THR A 115 0.20 17.17 -7.35
C THR A 115 0.62 17.26 -8.81
N PHE A 116 1.58 16.44 -9.23
CA PHE A 116 2.09 16.38 -10.60
C PHE A 116 1.67 15.06 -11.27
N ILE A 117 1.03 15.17 -12.43
CA ILE A 117 0.57 14.05 -13.24
C ILE A 117 1.23 14.16 -14.61
N ASN A 118 1.95 13.11 -15.03
CA ASN A 118 2.67 13.08 -16.32
C ASN A 118 3.72 14.19 -16.49
N CYS A 119 4.20 14.79 -15.41
CA CYS A 119 5.14 15.90 -15.45
C CYS A 119 5.99 15.99 -14.18
N GLY A 120 7.01 16.85 -14.21
CA GLY A 120 7.92 17.02 -13.09
C GLY A 120 8.53 18.42 -13.01
N ILE A 121 9.55 18.54 -12.18
CA ILE A 121 10.29 19.77 -11.92
C ILE A 121 11.70 19.66 -12.50
N GLN A 122 12.14 20.70 -13.21
CA GLN A 122 13.53 20.88 -13.61
C GLN A 122 14.18 22.00 -12.80
N ALA A 123 15.17 21.67 -11.97
CA ALA A 123 15.96 22.60 -11.19
C ALA A 123 17.33 22.82 -11.83
N GLY A 124 17.41 23.69 -12.84
CA GLY A 124 18.62 23.87 -13.65
C GLY A 124 18.72 22.89 -14.83
N SER A 125 19.51 23.25 -15.84
CA SER A 125 19.64 22.49 -17.09
C SER A 125 21.10 22.29 -17.51
N SER A 126 21.34 21.44 -18.51
CA SER A 126 22.67 21.31 -19.13
C SER A 126 23.19 22.67 -19.64
N GLY A 127 24.52 22.82 -19.74
CA GLY A 127 25.16 24.03 -20.27
C GLY A 127 25.52 25.11 -19.23
N GLY A 128 25.61 24.76 -17.95
CA GLY A 128 25.97 25.70 -16.88
C GLY A 128 24.78 26.44 -16.25
N ASN A 129 23.55 25.99 -16.52
CA ASN A 129 22.36 26.52 -15.89
C ASN A 129 22.13 25.84 -14.53
N THR A 130 22.62 26.48 -13.47
CA THR A 130 22.51 26.00 -12.10
C THR A 130 21.39 26.73 -11.35
N ALA A 131 20.56 26.00 -10.60
CA ALA A 131 19.61 26.56 -9.63
C ALA A 131 20.22 26.55 -8.21
N PHE A 132 19.65 27.32 -7.28
CA PHE A 132 20.18 27.47 -5.92
C PHE A 132 19.07 27.43 -4.88
N ARG A 133 19.28 26.72 -3.76
CA ARG A 133 18.36 26.74 -2.61
C ARG A 133 16.91 26.45 -3.03
N THR A 134 16.71 25.29 -3.64
CA THR A 134 15.39 24.82 -4.07
C THR A 134 14.81 23.87 -3.04
N VAL A 135 13.55 24.07 -2.66
CA VAL A 135 12.81 23.19 -1.77
C VAL A 135 11.62 22.63 -2.53
N VAL A 136 11.44 21.32 -2.50
CA VAL A 136 10.22 20.65 -2.96
C VAL A 136 9.66 19.87 -1.79
N ARG A 137 8.43 20.18 -1.37
CA ARG A 137 7.83 19.55 -0.20
C ARG A 137 6.34 19.26 -0.32
N ASP A 138 5.84 18.30 0.44
CA ASP A 138 4.42 17.96 0.48
C ASP A 138 3.83 17.70 -0.92
N CYS A 139 4.64 17.15 -1.84
CA CYS A 139 4.25 16.99 -3.24
C CYS A 139 4.02 15.53 -3.59
N THR A 140 3.08 15.29 -4.50
CA THR A 140 2.85 13.96 -5.09
C THR A 140 3.16 13.97 -6.57
N PHE A 141 3.88 12.97 -7.06
CA PHE A 141 4.16 12.76 -8.47
C PHE A 141 3.67 11.38 -8.90
N THR A 142 2.93 11.33 -10.01
CA THR A 142 2.37 10.07 -10.54
C THR A 142 2.37 10.03 -12.06
N ASN A 143 2.32 8.81 -12.62
CA ASN A 143 2.28 8.54 -14.05
C ASN A 143 3.47 9.19 -14.78
N LEU A 144 4.70 8.97 -14.29
CA LEU A 144 5.88 9.66 -14.83
C LEU A 144 6.53 8.90 -15.98
N GLY A 145 6.72 9.56 -17.11
CA GLY A 145 7.52 9.02 -18.23
C GLY A 145 9.04 9.05 -18.03
N TYR A 146 9.55 9.84 -17.07
CA TYR A 146 10.99 9.94 -16.81
C TYR A 146 11.37 10.11 -15.33
N SER A 147 11.45 11.34 -14.79
CA SER A 147 11.73 11.56 -13.36
C SER A 147 10.85 12.64 -12.76
N ALA A 148 10.52 12.53 -11.47
CA ALA A 148 9.75 13.53 -10.74
C ALA A 148 10.50 14.87 -10.67
N ILE A 149 11.78 14.80 -10.33
CA ILE A 149 12.65 15.97 -10.20
C ILE A 149 13.95 15.69 -10.95
N GLN A 150 14.31 16.58 -11.87
CA GLN A 150 15.65 16.62 -12.43
C GLN A 150 16.34 17.89 -11.96
N ALA A 151 17.47 17.76 -11.26
CA ALA A 151 18.17 18.89 -10.69
C ALA A 151 19.64 18.95 -11.10
N ARG A 152 20.11 20.19 -11.21
CA ARG A 152 21.47 20.74 -11.25
C ARG A 152 21.47 21.94 -10.31
N CYS A 153 21.38 21.65 -9.02
CA CYS A 153 21.06 22.63 -7.99
C CYS A 153 22.10 22.62 -6.86
N GLN A 154 22.55 23.81 -6.45
CA GLN A 154 23.33 23.98 -5.23
C GLN A 154 22.39 24.20 -4.06
N THR A 155 22.37 23.24 -3.13
CA THR A 155 21.38 23.12 -2.06
C THR A 155 20.00 22.81 -2.59
N ILE A 156 19.59 21.56 -2.43
CA ILE A 156 18.24 21.09 -2.74
C ILE A 156 17.70 20.26 -1.58
N THR A 157 16.49 20.59 -1.14
CA THR A 157 15.74 19.84 -0.14
C THR A 157 14.50 19.25 -0.79
N ILE A 158 14.31 17.96 -0.61
CA ILE A 158 13.13 17.20 -1.04
C ILE A 158 12.58 16.53 0.21
N GLU A 159 11.43 16.98 0.71
CA GLU A 159 10.85 16.49 1.96
C GLU A 159 9.37 16.16 1.83
N ASP A 160 8.88 15.11 2.47
CA ASP A 160 7.44 14.80 2.47
C ASP A 160 6.88 14.61 1.04
N VAL A 161 7.68 14.00 0.16
CA VAL A 161 7.35 13.78 -1.26
C VAL A 161 6.99 12.33 -1.52
N THR A 162 5.89 12.10 -2.23
CA THR A 162 5.51 10.78 -2.76
C THR A 162 5.70 10.73 -4.27
N VAL A 163 6.38 9.70 -4.78
CA VAL A 163 6.52 9.39 -6.19
C VAL A 163 6.09 7.94 -6.42
N THR A 164 5.04 7.74 -7.18
CA THR A 164 4.49 6.41 -7.51
C THR A 164 4.18 6.31 -8.99
N ASP A 165 3.99 5.08 -9.49
CA ASP A 165 3.54 4.85 -10.87
C ASP A 165 4.38 5.63 -11.91
N GLY A 166 5.70 5.46 -11.88
CA GLY A 166 6.62 6.25 -12.68
C GLY A 166 7.86 5.51 -13.12
N ALA A 167 8.53 6.04 -14.15
CA ALA A 167 9.84 5.57 -14.58
C ALA A 167 10.91 5.85 -13.51
N GLY A 168 10.97 7.06 -12.95
CA GLY A 168 12.04 7.45 -12.04
C GLY A 168 11.62 8.50 -11.01
N GLY A 169 12.36 8.53 -9.91
CA GLY A 169 12.18 9.49 -8.82
C GLY A 169 13.02 10.74 -9.05
N PHE A 170 14.21 10.79 -8.45
CA PHE A 170 15.04 11.99 -8.43
C PHE A 170 16.31 11.82 -9.24
N ASN A 171 16.57 12.75 -10.16
CA ASN A 171 17.76 12.78 -11.01
C ASN A 171 18.60 14.02 -10.69
N LEU A 172 19.53 13.88 -9.75
CA LEU A 172 20.30 14.96 -9.13
C LEU A 172 21.73 14.97 -9.69
N GLN A 173 21.89 15.52 -10.89
CA GLN A 173 23.18 15.70 -11.57
C GLN A 173 23.78 17.04 -11.14
N ASN A 174 25.11 17.20 -11.08
CA ASN A 174 25.73 18.49 -10.74
C ASN A 174 25.08 19.22 -9.55
N SER A 175 24.61 18.47 -8.56
CA SER A 175 23.87 19.00 -7.41
C SER A 175 24.68 18.79 -6.14
N SER A 176 24.52 19.66 -5.15
CA SER A 176 25.27 19.62 -3.89
C SER A 176 24.37 19.97 -2.71
N ASN A 177 24.76 19.55 -1.49
CA ASN A 177 24.00 19.76 -0.26
C ASN A 177 22.55 19.27 -0.42
N ILE A 178 22.42 17.98 -0.70
CA ILE A 178 21.16 17.32 -1.02
C ILE A 178 20.56 16.80 0.27
N THR A 179 19.32 17.17 0.56
CA THR A 179 18.53 16.56 1.65
C THR A 179 17.29 15.90 1.06
N ILE A 180 17.10 14.62 1.37
CA ILE A 180 15.95 13.81 1.00
C ILE A 180 15.39 13.26 2.32
N LYS A 181 14.18 13.67 2.71
CA LYS A 181 13.62 13.36 4.03
C LYS A 181 12.15 12.96 3.94
N ASN A 182 11.75 11.91 4.65
CA ASN A 182 10.36 11.46 4.69
C ASN A 182 9.74 11.32 3.29
N VAL A 183 10.51 10.76 2.33
CA VAL A 183 10.01 10.55 0.97
C VAL A 183 9.62 9.11 0.75
N ARG A 184 8.67 8.90 -0.16
CA ARG A 184 8.25 7.57 -0.62
C ARG A 184 8.36 7.52 -2.13
N VAL A 185 9.37 6.80 -2.64
CA VAL A 185 9.62 6.67 -4.08
C VAL A 185 9.50 5.21 -4.49
N GLU A 186 8.55 4.90 -5.36
CA GLU A 186 8.31 3.55 -5.91
C GLU A 186 8.17 3.62 -7.43
N VAL A 187 9.22 3.21 -8.13
CA VAL A 187 9.36 3.47 -9.57
C VAL A 187 9.99 2.30 -10.32
N SER A 188 9.79 2.26 -11.64
CA SER A 188 10.24 1.13 -12.46
C SER A 188 11.70 1.18 -12.90
N GLN A 189 12.38 2.34 -12.85
CA GLN A 189 13.77 2.48 -13.31
C GLN A 189 14.74 2.89 -12.20
N PHE A 190 14.58 4.07 -11.60
CA PHE A 190 15.49 4.54 -10.57
C PHE A 190 14.82 5.42 -9.53
N ALA A 191 14.99 5.13 -8.24
CA ALA A 191 14.43 6.01 -7.19
C ALA A 191 15.30 7.26 -6.99
N LEU A 192 16.62 7.09 -6.94
CA LEU A 192 17.59 8.17 -6.83
C LEU A 192 18.76 7.97 -7.78
N TRP A 193 19.05 9.01 -8.56
CA TRP A 193 20.17 9.05 -9.49
C TRP A 193 21.06 10.25 -9.21
N ILE A 194 22.31 10.00 -8.83
CA ILE A 194 23.33 11.00 -8.53
C ILE A 194 24.35 11.03 -9.68
N GLY A 195 24.49 12.19 -10.34
CA GLY A 195 25.28 12.35 -11.57
C GLY A 195 26.71 12.87 -11.36
N PRO A 196 27.53 12.92 -12.43
CA PRO A 196 28.85 13.57 -12.42
C PRO A 196 28.73 15.03 -11.99
N GLY A 197 29.83 15.59 -11.47
CA GLY A 197 29.96 17.01 -11.09
C GLY A 197 29.05 17.44 -9.93
N ALA A 198 28.25 16.50 -9.38
CA ALA A 198 27.80 16.58 -8.01
C ALA A 198 29.06 16.53 -7.15
N VAL A 199 29.64 17.69 -6.86
CA VAL A 199 30.52 17.84 -5.71
C VAL A 199 29.58 17.58 -4.55
N ALA A 200 29.51 16.36 -4.00
CA ALA A 200 28.61 16.16 -2.87
C ALA A 200 29.19 16.90 -1.66
N GLY A 201 28.79 18.16 -1.55
CA GLY A 201 28.19 18.59 -0.31
C GLY A 201 27.17 17.53 0.10
N ASN A 202 27.23 17.14 1.37
CA ASN A 202 26.59 15.96 1.95
C ASN A 202 25.23 15.62 1.31
N VAL A 203 25.05 14.36 0.90
CA VAL A 203 23.73 13.78 0.57
C VAL A 203 23.19 13.16 1.86
N ASN A 204 22.06 13.64 2.34
CA ASN A 204 21.39 13.08 3.51
C ASN A 204 20.04 12.48 3.09
N ILE A 205 19.86 11.18 3.33
CA ILE A 205 18.61 10.44 3.09
C ILE A 205 18.08 10.01 4.46
N ILE A 206 16.89 10.46 4.84
CA ILE A 206 16.40 10.35 6.21
C ILE A 206 14.95 9.85 6.19
N ASP A 207 14.64 8.81 6.97
CA ASP A 207 13.28 8.29 7.17
C ASP A 207 12.52 8.07 5.85
N SER A 208 13.19 7.51 4.84
CA SER A 208 12.70 7.49 3.45
C SER A 208 12.58 6.07 2.89
N LEU A 209 11.63 5.85 1.99
CA LEU A 209 11.55 4.67 1.14
C LEU A 209 12.04 5.02 -0.28
N LEU A 210 13.12 4.37 -0.73
CA LEU A 210 13.61 4.44 -2.11
C LEU A 210 13.53 3.04 -2.73
N SER A 211 12.55 2.84 -3.60
CA SER A 211 12.25 1.54 -4.21
C SER A 211 12.31 1.60 -5.74
N SER A 212 12.98 0.62 -6.34
CA SER A 212 12.89 0.37 -7.77
C SER A 212 12.81 -1.10 -8.15
N THR A 213 11.89 -1.42 -9.07
CA THR A 213 11.68 -2.78 -9.58
C THR A 213 12.51 -3.12 -10.82
N GLY A 214 13.13 -2.13 -11.45
CA GLY A 214 13.94 -2.31 -12.66
C GLY A 214 15.21 -3.10 -12.40
N THR A 215 15.44 -4.17 -13.16
CA THR A 215 16.64 -5.01 -13.05
C THR A 215 17.32 -5.22 -14.40
N GLY A 216 18.56 -5.74 -14.40
CA GLY A 216 19.24 -6.19 -15.62
C GLY A 216 19.96 -5.12 -16.45
N HIS A 217 19.87 -3.82 -16.09
CA HIS A 217 20.64 -2.76 -16.74
C HIS A 217 21.32 -1.86 -15.69
N GLN A 218 22.53 -1.37 -15.99
CA GLN A 218 23.32 -0.51 -15.07
C GLN A 218 22.68 0.84 -14.72
N TRP A 219 21.60 1.21 -15.42
CA TRP A 219 20.85 2.45 -15.21
C TRP A 219 19.55 2.20 -14.43
N LEU A 220 19.37 0.99 -13.90
CA LEU A 220 18.20 0.59 -13.12
C LEU A 220 18.62 0.18 -11.71
N GLY A 221 17.91 0.68 -10.71
CA GLY A 221 18.19 0.43 -9.29
C GLY A 221 17.61 1.49 -8.35
N ALA A 222 17.48 1.17 -7.07
CA ALA A 222 17.00 2.11 -6.06
C ALA A 222 17.91 3.36 -5.97
N ILE A 223 19.23 3.17 -5.91
CA ILE A 223 20.20 4.27 -5.90
C ILE A 223 21.30 4.04 -6.93
N ILE A 224 21.57 5.05 -7.76
CA ILE A 224 22.60 4.99 -8.80
C ILE A 224 23.55 6.18 -8.66
N PHE A 225 24.83 5.88 -8.48
CA PHE A 225 25.95 6.83 -8.54
C PHE A 225 26.63 6.70 -9.91
N ARG A 226 26.59 7.75 -10.74
CA ARG A 226 27.23 7.75 -12.08
C ARG A 226 28.72 8.04 -12.00
N ASP A 227 29.44 7.65 -13.05
CA ASP A 227 30.84 7.99 -13.29
C ASP A 227 31.12 9.47 -12.96
N GLY A 228 32.12 9.70 -12.11
CA GLY A 228 32.52 11.04 -11.70
C GLY A 228 31.65 11.69 -10.61
N SER A 229 30.72 10.95 -10.00
CA SER A 229 30.07 11.39 -8.77
C SER A 229 31.05 11.30 -7.58
N SER A 230 30.84 12.13 -6.55
CA SER A 230 31.76 12.22 -5.42
C SER A 230 31.07 12.71 -4.15
N GLY A 231 31.60 12.34 -2.99
CA GLY A 231 31.32 12.88 -1.66
C GLY A 231 30.49 11.95 -0.75
N ASN A 232 30.04 12.48 0.39
CA ASN A 232 29.49 11.68 1.48
C ASN A 232 27.97 11.53 1.38
N VAL A 233 27.50 10.30 1.54
CA VAL A 233 26.09 9.90 1.55
C VAL A 233 25.78 9.32 2.92
N THR A 234 24.92 10.00 3.66
CA THR A 234 24.40 9.53 4.94
C THR A 234 22.98 9.05 4.75
N ILE A 235 22.68 7.85 5.21
CA ILE A 235 21.35 7.25 5.11
C ILE A 235 20.90 6.82 6.51
N THR A 236 19.76 7.33 6.98
CA THR A 236 19.27 7.07 8.34
C THR A 236 17.81 6.66 8.31
N GLY A 237 17.44 5.60 9.04
CA GLY A 237 16.04 5.20 9.27
C GLY A 237 15.27 4.89 7.98
N SER A 238 15.95 4.45 6.92
CA SER A 238 15.38 4.38 5.56
C SER A 238 15.30 2.95 5.04
N ASP A 239 14.44 2.74 4.05
CA ASP A 239 14.29 1.49 3.32
C ASP A 239 14.77 1.67 1.88
N ILE A 240 15.77 0.90 1.49
CA ILE A 240 16.31 0.90 0.12
C ILE A 240 15.98 -0.45 -0.52
N LEU A 241 15.00 -0.45 -1.43
CA LEU A 241 14.46 -1.65 -2.07
C LEU A 241 14.83 -1.67 -3.56
N GLY A 242 15.87 -2.41 -3.91
CA GLY A 242 16.40 -2.54 -5.27
C GLY A 242 17.91 -2.34 -5.31
N ALA A 243 18.50 -2.50 -6.50
CA ALA A 243 19.95 -2.44 -6.65
C ALA A 243 20.54 -1.07 -6.30
N VAL A 244 21.70 -1.07 -5.66
CA VAL A 244 22.52 0.12 -5.40
C VAL A 244 23.80 0.01 -6.23
N ARG A 245 24.05 0.99 -7.09
CA ARG A 245 25.11 0.90 -8.09
C ARG A 245 26.06 2.08 -8.00
N CYS A 246 27.36 1.81 -7.98
CA CYS A 246 28.41 2.81 -8.14
C CYS A 246 29.15 2.56 -9.45
N LEU A 247 28.99 3.49 -10.40
CA LEU A 247 29.67 3.49 -11.68
C LEU A 247 30.89 4.39 -11.55
N SER A 248 32.08 3.79 -11.58
CA SER A 248 33.41 4.45 -11.59
C SER A 248 33.52 5.74 -10.75
N SER A 249 33.08 5.67 -9.48
CA SER A 249 33.03 6.82 -8.58
C SER A 249 33.78 6.55 -7.28
N PRO A 250 35.13 6.56 -7.29
CA PRO A 250 35.96 6.17 -6.15
C PRO A 250 35.81 7.10 -4.94
N ASN A 251 35.24 8.29 -5.12
CA ASN A 251 35.10 9.31 -4.10
C ASN A 251 33.73 9.31 -3.41
N VAL A 252 32.84 8.37 -3.73
CA VAL A 252 31.58 8.20 -3.00
C VAL A 252 31.85 7.45 -1.70
N LYS A 253 31.27 7.91 -0.60
CA LYS A 253 31.27 7.19 0.69
C LYS A 253 29.84 7.10 1.21
N ILE A 254 29.40 5.91 1.58
CA ILE A 254 28.09 5.66 2.16
C ILE A 254 28.28 5.34 3.65
N SER A 255 27.59 6.09 4.50
CA SER A 255 27.40 5.76 5.91
C SER A 255 25.92 5.54 6.15
N SER A 256 25.54 4.42 6.75
CA SER A 256 24.14 4.14 7.06
C SER A 256 23.92 3.75 8.52
N ASP A 257 22.75 4.13 9.06
CA ASP A 257 22.29 3.77 10.41
C ASP A 257 20.78 3.50 10.41
N GLY A 258 20.35 2.36 10.93
CA GLY A 258 18.93 1.97 10.93
C GLY A 258 18.33 1.79 9.53
N VAL A 259 19.11 1.31 8.56
CA VAL A 259 18.67 1.18 7.15
C VAL A 259 18.38 -0.28 6.79
N TYR A 260 17.21 -0.54 6.24
CA TYR A 260 16.90 -1.81 5.61
C TYR A 260 17.33 -1.80 4.14
N TRP A 261 18.08 -2.82 3.74
CA TRP A 261 18.60 -2.99 2.38
C TRP A 261 18.01 -4.27 1.78
N GLU A 262 17.40 -4.15 0.61
CA GLU A 262 16.98 -5.29 -0.20
C GLU A 262 17.51 -5.11 -1.63
N GLY A 263 18.28 -6.07 -2.13
CA GLY A 263 18.91 -6.01 -3.46
C GLY A 263 20.44 -5.89 -3.40
N ASP A 264 21.07 -5.91 -4.57
CA ASP A 264 22.52 -5.97 -4.71
C ASP A 264 23.18 -4.60 -4.59
N MET A 265 24.29 -4.51 -3.85
CA MET A 265 25.21 -3.37 -3.88
C MET A 265 26.42 -3.69 -4.77
N THR A 266 26.66 -2.91 -5.83
CA THR A 266 27.71 -3.20 -6.82
C THR A 266 28.57 -1.98 -7.16
N GLY A 267 29.84 -2.22 -7.47
CA GLY A 267 30.77 -1.18 -7.95
C GLY A 267 31.40 -0.30 -6.85
N PHE A 268 31.34 -0.75 -5.60
CA PHE A 268 31.99 -0.10 -4.46
C PHE A 268 33.26 -0.83 -4.05
N ASP A 269 34.29 -0.08 -3.68
CA ASP A 269 35.38 -0.55 -2.84
C ASP A 269 34.86 -0.68 -1.38
N PRO A 270 35.24 -1.72 -0.63
CA PRO A 270 34.82 -1.88 0.77
C PRO A 270 35.06 -0.64 1.66
N SER A 271 36.12 0.14 1.41
CA SER A 271 36.43 1.38 2.14
C SER A 271 35.42 2.52 1.90
N GLN A 272 34.57 2.38 0.88
CA GLN A 272 33.50 3.33 0.59
C GLN A 272 32.23 3.05 1.41
N LEU A 273 32.16 1.93 2.14
CA LEU A 273 30.94 1.48 2.81
C LEU A 273 31.16 1.40 4.34
N ASN A 274 30.40 2.22 5.07
CA ASN A 274 30.26 2.13 6.52
C ASN A 274 28.79 1.84 6.87
N ILE A 275 28.40 0.56 6.85
CA ILE A 275 27.02 0.13 7.04
C ILE A 275 26.81 -0.29 8.50
N LEU A 276 26.10 0.53 9.27
CA LEU A 276 25.67 0.18 10.63
C LEU A 276 24.22 -0.32 10.58
N ASN A 277 24.05 -1.63 10.72
CA ASN A 277 22.74 -2.26 10.67
C ASN A 277 22.20 -2.51 12.10
N ASN A 278 22.01 -1.44 12.87
CA ASN A 278 21.35 -1.50 14.17
C ASN A 278 19.83 -1.37 13.96
N THR A 279 19.07 -2.47 13.91
CA THR A 279 17.62 -2.36 13.65
C THR A 279 16.74 -3.14 14.64
N LEU A 280 16.09 -2.35 15.51
CA LEU A 280 14.72 -2.55 16.02
C LEU A 280 13.76 -1.49 15.43
N VAL A 281 14.15 -0.81 14.34
CA VAL A 281 13.36 0.29 13.76
C VAL A 281 12.28 -0.29 12.85
N PRO A 282 11.02 0.20 12.91
CA PRO A 282 9.98 -0.22 11.97
C PRO A 282 10.35 0.13 10.53
N HIS A 283 10.22 -0.83 9.62
CA HIS A 283 10.51 -0.67 8.19
C HIS A 283 9.20 -0.67 7.37
N PHE A 284 9.14 0.18 6.34
CA PHE A 284 7.99 0.39 5.45
C PHE A 284 7.69 -0.82 4.53
N GLY A 285 8.65 -1.75 4.37
CA GLY A 285 8.62 -2.81 3.36
C GLY A 285 7.90 -4.13 3.67
N LYS A 286 7.26 -4.33 4.83
CA LYS A 286 6.54 -5.61 5.10
C LYS A 286 5.15 -5.42 5.69
N ASN A 287 4.13 -5.82 4.93
CA ASN A 287 2.84 -6.18 5.49
C ASN A 287 3.06 -7.35 6.47
N THR A 288 2.70 -7.16 7.74
CA THR A 288 2.64 -8.28 8.68
C THR A 288 1.37 -9.06 8.38
N ILE A 289 1.50 -10.29 7.88
CA ILE A 289 0.36 -11.21 7.78
C ILE A 289 0.12 -11.76 9.18
N VAL A 290 -0.93 -11.26 9.84
CA VAL A 290 -1.44 -11.85 11.08
C VAL A 290 -2.41 -12.95 10.71
N THR A 291 -2.12 -14.18 11.14
CA THR A 291 -3.04 -15.31 11.03
C THR A 291 -3.57 -15.66 12.41
N ALA A 292 -4.88 -15.87 12.52
CA ALA A 292 -5.53 -16.40 13.71
C ALA A 292 -6.25 -17.69 13.31
N GLY A 293 -5.88 -18.81 13.93
CA GLY A 293 -6.61 -20.07 13.80
C GLY A 293 -7.81 -20.05 14.76
N VAL A 294 -8.96 -20.57 14.30
CA VAL A 294 -10.12 -20.85 15.15
C VAL A 294 -10.28 -22.37 15.19
N ASP A 295 -10.23 -22.96 16.37
CA ASP A 295 -10.48 -24.39 16.53
C ASP A 295 -11.93 -24.72 16.14
N PRO A 296 -12.21 -25.90 15.55
CA PRO A 296 -13.57 -26.29 15.23
C PRO A 296 -14.40 -26.39 16.51
N THR A 297 -15.59 -25.79 16.49
CA THR A 297 -16.55 -25.85 17.59
C THR A 297 -17.90 -26.33 17.06
N PHE A 298 -18.54 -27.23 17.80
CA PHE A 298 -19.87 -27.75 17.46
C PHE A 298 -20.49 -28.45 18.66
N THR A 299 -21.81 -28.62 18.64
CA THR A 299 -22.57 -29.43 19.59
C THR A 299 -23.52 -30.34 18.82
N ILE A 300 -23.43 -31.65 19.07
CA ILE A 300 -24.39 -32.63 18.55
C ILE A 300 -25.36 -33.02 19.66
N ILE A 301 -26.66 -32.91 19.39
CA ILE A 301 -27.73 -33.23 20.33
C ILE A 301 -28.51 -34.43 19.78
N ILE A 302 -28.53 -35.50 20.55
CA ILE A 302 -29.27 -36.73 20.25
C ILE A 302 -30.14 -37.05 21.48
N PRO A 303 -31.45 -37.33 21.31
CA PRO A 303 -32.32 -37.73 22.42
C PRO A 303 -31.80 -38.98 23.11
N ALA A 304 -31.77 -38.96 24.45
CA ALA A 304 -31.33 -40.10 25.25
C ALA A 304 -32.28 -41.31 25.18
N THR A 305 -33.51 -41.13 24.71
CA THR A 305 -34.51 -42.21 24.63
C THR A 305 -35.50 -41.94 23.51
N VAL A 306 -35.80 -43.00 22.73
CA VAL A 306 -36.90 -43.04 21.77
C VAL A 306 -37.90 -44.10 22.25
N ASN A 307 -39.09 -43.68 22.68
CA ASN A 307 -40.10 -44.58 23.25
C ASN A 307 -41.18 -44.92 22.21
N LEU A 308 -41.25 -46.20 21.82
CA LEU A 308 -42.25 -46.74 20.90
C LEU A 308 -43.61 -47.04 21.58
N GLY A 309 -43.72 -46.88 22.90
CA GLY A 309 -44.90 -47.25 23.67
C GLY A 309 -44.99 -48.75 23.94
N THR A 310 -46.21 -49.24 24.19
CA THR A 310 -46.47 -50.68 24.41
C THR A 310 -46.61 -51.39 23.07
N LEU A 311 -45.76 -52.39 22.83
CA LEU A 311 -45.81 -53.22 21.63
C LEU A 311 -46.82 -54.38 21.81
N GLN A 312 -47.61 -54.67 20.78
CA GLN A 312 -48.60 -55.75 20.79
C GLN A 312 -48.46 -56.63 19.55
N LYS A 313 -48.65 -57.94 19.74
CA LYS A 313 -48.51 -58.94 18.68
C LYS A 313 -49.53 -58.72 17.56
N GLY A 314 -49.07 -58.64 16.32
CA GLY A 314 -49.92 -58.58 15.13
C GLY A 314 -50.69 -57.27 14.93
N VAL A 315 -50.28 -56.21 15.63
CA VAL A 315 -50.85 -54.85 15.51
C VAL A 315 -50.00 -54.01 14.54
N VAL A 316 -50.55 -52.89 14.07
CA VAL A 316 -49.90 -51.90 13.18
C VAL A 316 -48.44 -51.65 13.58
N VAL A 317 -47.57 -51.58 12.57
CA VAL A 317 -46.14 -51.29 12.70
C VAL A 317 -45.91 -50.01 13.51
N PRO A 318 -45.33 -50.09 14.72
CA PRO A 318 -45.00 -48.92 15.50
C PRO A 318 -43.73 -48.27 14.94
N ASP A 319 -43.79 -46.95 14.78
CA ASP A 319 -42.64 -46.11 14.49
C ASP A 319 -42.63 -44.84 15.34
N LYS A 320 -41.46 -44.21 15.45
CA LYS A 320 -41.27 -42.97 16.18
C LYS A 320 -40.15 -42.13 15.59
N ASP A 321 -40.48 -40.89 15.24
CA ASP A 321 -39.51 -39.88 14.81
C ASP A 321 -38.74 -39.29 16.01
N PHE A 322 -37.48 -38.94 15.78
CA PHE A 322 -36.62 -38.25 16.72
C PHE A 322 -35.60 -37.35 15.98
N PRO A 323 -35.22 -36.19 16.53
CA PRO A 323 -34.26 -35.30 15.89
C PRO A 323 -32.80 -35.67 16.23
N VAL A 324 -31.87 -35.40 15.29
CA VAL A 324 -30.43 -35.28 15.57
C VAL A 324 -29.99 -33.89 15.12
N GLU A 325 -29.57 -33.05 16.06
CA GLU A 325 -29.29 -31.63 15.82
C GLU A 325 -27.80 -31.32 15.91
N ALA A 326 -27.29 -30.55 14.96
CA ALA A 326 -26.00 -29.87 15.07
C ALA A 326 -26.23 -28.38 15.32
N LYS A 327 -25.57 -27.84 16.36
CA LYS A 327 -25.65 -26.42 16.75
C LYS A 327 -24.27 -25.83 16.98
N ASN A 328 -24.17 -24.51 16.81
CA ASN A 328 -22.94 -23.74 16.98
C ASN A 328 -21.79 -24.29 16.12
N VAL A 329 -22.10 -24.74 14.90
CA VAL A 329 -21.14 -25.37 14.00
C VAL A 329 -20.26 -24.30 13.36
N ILE A 330 -19.01 -24.26 13.80
CA ILE A 330 -17.92 -23.47 13.22
C ILE A 330 -16.81 -24.45 12.86
N ILE A 331 -16.61 -24.71 11.57
CA ILE A 331 -15.65 -25.68 11.07
C ILE A 331 -14.94 -25.15 9.82
N GLU A 332 -13.82 -25.77 9.46
CA GLU A 332 -13.03 -25.36 8.30
C GLU A 332 -13.77 -25.65 6.98
N ALA A 333 -13.52 -24.83 5.95
CA ALA A 333 -14.12 -25.04 4.64
C ALA A 333 -13.73 -26.41 4.06
N GLY A 334 -14.73 -27.19 3.63
CA GLY A 334 -14.53 -28.54 3.09
C GLY A 334 -14.46 -29.65 4.14
N LYS A 335 -14.58 -29.32 5.44
CA LYS A 335 -14.67 -30.29 6.54
C LYS A 335 -16.12 -30.58 6.94
N SER A 336 -16.33 -31.66 7.69
CA SER A 336 -17.65 -32.06 8.14
C SER A 336 -17.64 -32.81 9.48
N ILE A 337 -18.77 -32.78 10.17
CA ILE A 337 -19.03 -33.59 11.36
C ILE A 337 -19.86 -34.80 10.93
N VAL A 338 -19.34 -36.01 11.12
CA VAL A 338 -20.03 -37.25 10.77
C VAL A 338 -20.56 -37.92 12.02
N VAL A 339 -21.84 -38.24 12.00
CA VAL A 339 -22.53 -39.03 13.02
C VAL A 339 -22.80 -40.41 12.45
N SER A 340 -22.15 -41.43 13.00
CA SER A 340 -22.33 -42.83 12.62
C SER A 340 -23.02 -43.61 13.73
N VAL A 341 -23.67 -44.71 13.39
CA VAL A 341 -24.42 -45.54 14.34
C VAL A 341 -23.80 -46.93 14.49
N ALA A 342 -23.76 -47.44 15.71
CA ALA A 342 -23.43 -48.83 16.01
C ALA A 342 -24.55 -49.45 16.89
N SER A 343 -25.18 -50.51 16.38
CA SER A 343 -26.23 -51.28 17.04
C SER A 343 -26.43 -52.61 16.29
N ASP A 344 -26.89 -53.64 17.00
CA ASP A 344 -27.36 -54.90 16.41
C ASP A 344 -28.81 -54.81 15.89
N PHE A 345 -29.49 -53.71 16.20
CA PHE A 345 -30.90 -53.44 15.90
C PHE A 345 -31.86 -54.50 16.45
N GLU A 346 -31.56 -55.02 17.64
CA GLU A 346 -32.38 -56.03 18.32
C GLU A 346 -32.86 -55.53 19.69
N LEU A 347 -34.17 -55.33 19.85
CA LEU A 347 -34.76 -55.08 21.15
C LEU A 347 -34.83 -56.37 21.96
N SER A 348 -34.59 -56.29 23.27
CA SER A 348 -34.68 -57.43 24.19
C SER A 348 -35.57 -57.13 25.40
N THR A 349 -36.18 -58.18 25.96
CA THR A 349 -36.89 -58.13 27.24
C THR A 349 -36.00 -58.68 28.36
N SER A 350 -36.33 -58.39 29.62
CA SER A 350 -35.65 -59.00 30.78
C SER A 350 -35.74 -60.53 30.83
N GLY A 351 -36.72 -61.13 30.13
CA GLY A 351 -36.90 -62.57 29.98
C GLY A 351 -36.16 -63.19 28.78
N GLY A 352 -35.39 -62.41 28.02
CA GLY A 352 -34.56 -62.88 26.90
C GLY A 352 -35.29 -63.05 25.56
N ALA A 353 -36.57 -62.66 25.46
CA ALA A 353 -37.24 -62.57 24.15
C ALA A 353 -36.71 -61.36 23.37
N THR A 354 -36.48 -61.53 22.06
CA THR A 354 -35.91 -60.49 21.18
C THR A 354 -36.89 -60.06 20.07
N LEU A 355 -36.67 -58.86 19.52
CA LEU A 355 -37.47 -58.28 18.45
C LEU A 355 -36.63 -57.30 17.61
N GLY A 356 -36.49 -57.58 16.31
CA GLY A 356 -35.74 -56.72 15.39
C GLY A 356 -36.43 -55.38 15.14
N TYR A 357 -35.64 -54.32 15.02
CA TYR A 357 -36.10 -53.00 14.61
C TYR A 357 -35.21 -52.41 13.51
N GLN A 358 -35.56 -51.22 13.02
CA GLN A 358 -34.82 -50.52 11.97
C GLN A 358 -34.66 -49.06 12.37
N LEU A 359 -33.48 -48.51 12.07
CA LEU A 359 -33.23 -47.08 12.07
C LEU A 359 -33.33 -46.54 10.64
N HIS A 360 -33.96 -45.39 10.49
CA HIS A 360 -34.02 -44.64 9.24
C HIS A 360 -33.54 -43.21 9.46
N ASN A 361 -32.83 -42.66 8.49
CA ASN A 361 -32.70 -41.22 8.31
C ASN A 361 -33.65 -40.81 7.18
N SER A 362 -34.66 -40.00 7.51
CA SER A 362 -35.77 -39.72 6.61
C SER A 362 -36.45 -41.00 6.11
N SER A 363 -36.26 -41.38 4.84
CA SER A 363 -36.82 -42.60 4.23
C SER A 363 -35.80 -43.71 4.00
N GLU A 364 -34.51 -43.46 4.29
CA GLU A 364 -33.42 -44.40 4.03
C GLU A 364 -33.10 -45.19 5.29
N LYS A 365 -33.05 -46.52 5.17
CA LYS A 365 -32.64 -47.41 6.26
C LYS A 365 -31.13 -47.26 6.50
N VAL A 366 -30.74 -47.10 7.75
CA VAL A 366 -29.34 -47.02 8.19
C VAL A 366 -28.93 -48.33 8.85
N GLY A 367 -27.80 -48.88 8.42
CA GLY A 367 -27.19 -50.12 8.92
C GLY A 367 -26.17 -49.93 10.03
N ASN A 368 -25.58 -51.04 10.48
CA ASN A 368 -24.58 -51.04 11.55
C ASN A 368 -23.24 -50.48 11.04
N ASN A 369 -22.65 -49.56 11.80
CA ASN A 369 -21.46 -48.77 11.44
C ASN A 369 -21.63 -47.87 10.21
N GLU A 370 -22.87 -47.60 9.79
CA GLU A 370 -23.14 -46.67 8.71
C GLU A 370 -23.27 -45.23 9.22
N THR A 371 -23.04 -44.28 8.32
CA THR A 371 -23.27 -42.86 8.59
C THR A 371 -24.76 -42.59 8.69
N PHE A 372 -25.20 -42.09 9.84
CA PHE A 372 -26.54 -41.57 10.01
C PHE A 372 -26.66 -40.17 9.38
N ALA A 373 -25.74 -39.25 9.68
CA ALA A 373 -25.79 -37.87 9.18
C ALA A 373 -24.40 -37.22 9.07
N THR A 374 -24.28 -36.24 8.17
CA THR A 374 -23.05 -35.42 7.98
C THR A 374 -23.38 -33.94 8.07
N PHE A 375 -22.78 -33.17 8.97
CA PHE A 375 -23.10 -31.76 9.18
C PHE A 375 -21.96 -30.86 8.73
N THR A 376 -22.29 -29.82 7.95
CA THR A 376 -21.36 -28.73 7.55
C THR A 376 -21.78 -27.37 8.13
N GLY A 377 -22.87 -27.34 8.90
CA GLY A 377 -23.45 -26.17 9.52
C GLY A 377 -24.62 -26.56 10.43
N ASP A 378 -25.24 -25.56 11.06
CA ASP A 378 -26.38 -25.77 11.96
C ASP A 378 -27.59 -26.30 11.19
N ARG A 379 -28.05 -27.51 11.56
CA ARG A 379 -29.25 -28.14 10.99
C ARG A 379 -29.74 -29.30 11.84
N THR A 380 -30.93 -29.77 11.54
CA THR A 380 -31.57 -30.95 12.16
C THR A 380 -31.81 -32.02 11.12
N GLU A 381 -31.41 -33.24 11.43
CA GLU A 381 -31.74 -34.44 10.65
C GLU A 381 -32.82 -35.25 11.35
N ALA A 382 -33.76 -35.79 10.57
CA ALA A 382 -34.90 -36.52 11.10
C ALA A 382 -34.59 -38.03 11.14
N GLY A 383 -34.44 -38.57 12.33
CA GLY A 383 -34.34 -40.01 12.57
C GLY A 383 -35.70 -40.65 12.80
N LYS A 384 -35.83 -41.92 12.44
CA LYS A 384 -37.01 -42.74 12.73
C LYS A 384 -36.62 -44.14 13.17
N VAL A 385 -37.16 -44.58 14.30
CA VAL A 385 -37.11 -45.98 14.73
C VAL A 385 -38.40 -46.67 14.32
N LYS A 386 -38.31 -47.86 13.72
CA LYS A 386 -39.46 -48.62 13.21
C LYS A 386 -39.32 -50.11 13.52
N VAL A 387 -40.39 -50.74 14.00
CA VAL A 387 -40.47 -52.21 14.15
C VAL A 387 -41.26 -52.79 12.97
N PRO A 388 -40.60 -53.33 11.93
CA PRO A 388 -41.26 -53.66 10.67
C PRO A 388 -42.26 -54.83 10.78
N ASP A 389 -42.11 -55.69 11.79
CA ASP A 389 -42.97 -56.86 12.00
C ASP A 389 -43.20 -57.11 13.50
N THR A 390 -44.45 -56.96 13.95
CA THR A 390 -44.87 -57.23 15.33
C THR A 390 -45.43 -58.64 15.51
N SER A 391 -45.58 -59.43 14.44
CA SER A 391 -46.07 -60.82 14.52
C SER A 391 -45.09 -61.74 15.25
N GLY A 392 -43.80 -61.39 15.24
CA GLY A 392 -42.72 -62.07 15.96
C GLY A 392 -42.72 -61.90 17.48
N ILE A 393 -43.59 -61.03 18.05
CA ILE A 393 -43.70 -60.86 19.50
C ILE A 393 -44.25 -62.16 20.12
N SER A 394 -43.41 -62.84 20.90
CA SER A 394 -43.73 -64.11 21.56
C SER A 394 -44.08 -63.95 23.04
N VAL A 395 -43.66 -62.85 23.68
CA VAL A 395 -43.85 -62.58 25.11
C VAL A 395 -44.30 -61.13 25.30
N ALA A 396 -45.26 -60.90 26.20
CA ALA A 396 -45.63 -59.54 26.59
C ALA A 396 -44.57 -58.95 27.53
N GLY A 397 -44.10 -57.73 27.28
CA GLY A 397 -43.07 -57.11 28.10
C GLY A 397 -42.57 -55.78 27.54
N VAL A 398 -41.62 -55.19 28.25
CA VAL A 398 -40.90 -53.99 27.82
C VAL A 398 -39.67 -54.44 27.04
N TYR A 399 -39.63 -54.07 25.76
CA TYR A 399 -38.54 -54.33 24.83
C TYR A 399 -37.61 -53.11 24.76
N GLN A 400 -36.31 -53.30 24.96
CA GLN A 400 -35.31 -52.23 25.00
C GLN A 400 -34.03 -52.62 24.27
N ASP A 401 -33.35 -51.64 23.69
CA ASP A 401 -32.00 -51.74 23.14
C ASP A 401 -31.25 -50.42 23.43
N THR A 402 -29.91 -50.45 23.36
CA THR A 402 -29.04 -49.29 23.41
C THR A 402 -28.30 -49.13 22.09
N MET A 403 -28.56 -48.02 21.40
CA MET A 403 -27.86 -47.63 20.19
C MET A 403 -26.73 -46.65 20.51
N THR A 404 -25.54 -46.88 19.96
CA THR A 404 -24.39 -45.98 20.13
C THR A 404 -24.22 -45.10 18.92
N PHE A 405 -24.10 -43.78 19.13
CA PHE A 405 -23.73 -42.83 18.10
C PHE A 405 -22.29 -42.36 18.29
N THR A 406 -21.49 -42.44 17.23
CA THR A 406 -20.10 -41.95 17.20
C THR A 406 -20.05 -40.66 16.40
N ILE A 407 -19.38 -39.65 16.94
CA ILE A 407 -19.24 -38.33 16.32
C ILE A 407 -17.76 -38.13 15.94
N ALA A 408 -17.50 -37.84 14.66
CA ALA A 408 -16.16 -37.60 14.14
C ALA A 408 -16.09 -36.27 13.38
N TYR A 409 -14.98 -35.55 13.50
CA TYR A 409 -14.65 -34.38 12.68
C TYR A 409 -13.64 -34.79 11.60
N GLN A 410 -13.95 -34.56 10.33
CA GLN A 410 -13.11 -35.04 9.20
C GLN A 410 -13.01 -34.07 8.04
#